data_AF-A0A953Z158-F1
#
_entry.id   AF-A0A953Z158-F1
#
_cell.length_a   1.000
_cell.length_b   1.000
_cell.length_c   1.000
_cell.angle_alpha   90.00
_cell.angle_beta   90.00
_cell.angle_gamma   90.00
#
_symmetry.space_group_name_H-M   'P 1'
#
loop_
_entity.id
_entity.type
_entity.pdbx_description
1 polymer ?
#
loop_
_entity_poly.entity_id
_entity_poly.type
_entity_poly.pdbx_seq_one_letter_code
_entity_poly.pdbx_strand_id
1 'polypeptide(L)'
;VKEEIRKDSTLLATALSAAPGDNGNVQRMLALGDEKLFNAGTADTQEFYRGIVGTIAVESKTAQELAQNQNLIAQSALNAREVISGVNVDEEAIDLIRYQRAFQAASRYIGVVDQLLQELIALV
;
A
#
# COMPACT_ATOMS: atom_id res chain seq x y z
N VAL A 1 13.13 -38.96 6.14
CA VAL A 1 13.01 -40.23 6.89
C VAL A 1 13.35 -41.36 5.92
N LYS A 2 14.16 -42.35 6.33
CA LYS A 2 14.44 -43.52 5.47
C LYS A 2 13.12 -44.24 5.14
N GLU A 3 12.93 -44.68 3.90
CA GLU A 3 11.68 -45.31 3.45
C GLU A 3 11.32 -46.61 4.21
N GLU A 4 12.32 -47.26 4.81
CA GLU A 4 12.14 -48.44 5.67
C GLU A 4 11.32 -48.12 6.93
N ILE A 5 11.61 -47.00 7.61
CA ILE A 5 10.89 -46.52 8.82
C ILE A 5 9.47 -46.05 8.47
N ARG A 6 9.26 -45.62 7.22
CA ARG A 6 7.95 -45.16 6.75
C ARG A 6 6.97 -46.32 6.53
N LYS A 7 7.50 -47.49 6.16
CA LYS A 7 6.73 -48.72 5.95
C LYS A 7 6.54 -49.51 7.24
N ASP A 8 7.47 -49.38 8.18
CA ASP A 8 7.42 -50.08 9.47
C ASP A 8 7.77 -49.14 10.63
N SER A 9 6.74 -48.76 11.40
CA SER A 9 6.88 -47.89 12.58
C SER A 9 7.53 -48.58 13.77
N THR A 10 7.64 -49.91 13.78
CA THR A 10 8.30 -50.67 14.86
C THR A 10 9.82 -50.49 14.86
N LEU A 11 10.38 -49.97 13.76
CA LEU A 11 11.79 -49.62 13.64
C LEU A 11 12.17 -48.33 14.39
N LEU A 12 11.20 -47.62 14.96
CA LEU A 12 11.46 -46.44 15.80
C LEU A 12 12.04 -46.87 17.15
N ALA A 13 13.24 -46.39 17.48
CA ALA A 13 13.91 -46.67 18.75
C ALA A 13 13.29 -45.86 19.92
N THR A 14 12.08 -46.21 20.34
CA THR A 14 11.33 -45.49 21.39
C THR A 14 11.81 -45.81 22.80
N ALA A 15 12.39 -46.98 23.02
CA ALA A 15 12.85 -47.45 24.32
C ALA A 15 14.30 -46.99 24.62
N LEU A 16 14.58 -46.70 25.89
CA LEU A 16 15.92 -46.36 26.37
C LEU A 16 16.65 -47.61 26.94
N SER A 17 15.89 -48.59 27.37
CA SER A 17 16.29 -49.85 27.98
C SER A 17 15.56 -51.03 27.31
N ALA A 18 15.99 -52.26 27.62
CA ALA A 18 15.34 -53.47 27.12
C ALA A 18 14.05 -53.84 27.89
N ALA A 19 13.55 -52.96 28.77
CA ALA A 19 12.36 -53.24 29.54
C ALA A 19 11.09 -53.22 28.65
N PRO A 20 10.18 -54.20 28.79
CA PRO A 20 8.92 -54.19 28.05
C PRO A 20 8.11 -52.92 28.34
N GLY A 21 7.69 -52.22 27.28
CA GLY A 21 6.88 -51.00 27.39
C GLY A 21 7.68 -49.71 27.63
N ASP A 22 9.01 -49.75 27.62
CA ASP A 22 9.84 -48.55 27.78
C ASP A 22 9.68 -47.58 26.59
N ASN A 23 9.43 -46.31 26.91
CA ASN A 23 9.30 -45.20 25.96
C ASN A 23 10.25 -44.03 26.30
N GLY A 24 11.34 -44.30 27.02
CA GLY A 24 12.27 -43.29 27.53
C GLY A 24 12.86 -42.35 26.47
N ASN A 25 13.11 -42.81 25.24
CA ASN A 25 13.58 -41.91 24.17
C ASN A 25 12.47 -40.96 23.71
N VAL A 26 11.21 -41.40 23.70
CA VAL A 26 10.07 -40.54 23.38
C VAL A 26 9.88 -39.49 24.48
N GLN A 27 10.01 -39.87 25.75
CA GLN A 27 9.93 -38.92 26.86
C GLN A 27 11.04 -37.86 26.78
N ARG A 28 12.27 -38.27 26.46
CA ARG A 28 13.40 -37.34 26.24
C ARG A 28 13.13 -36.40 25.07
N MET A 29 12.62 -36.93 23.96
CA MET A 29 12.27 -36.12 22.79
C MET A 29 11.17 -35.09 23.11
N LEU A 30 10.15 -35.48 23.89
CA LEU A 30 9.11 -34.56 24.34
C LEU A 30 9.69 -33.47 25.26
N ALA A 31 10.60 -33.84 26.17
CA ALA A 31 11.25 -32.89 27.08
C ALA A 31 12.11 -31.84 26.36
N LEU A 32 12.69 -32.17 25.20
CA LEU A 32 13.42 -31.19 24.37
C LEU A 32 12.53 -30.02 23.92
N GLY A 33 11.21 -30.25 23.79
CA GLY A 33 10.27 -29.19 23.42
C GLY A 33 10.19 -28.07 24.44
N ASP A 34 10.32 -28.42 25.73
CA ASP A 34 10.26 -27.52 26.88
C ASP A 34 11.66 -27.04 27.32
N GLU A 35 12.72 -27.60 26.74
CA GLU A 35 14.09 -27.25 27.09
C GLU A 35 14.47 -25.89 26.49
N LYS A 36 15.05 -25.04 27.34
CA LYS A 36 15.48 -23.70 26.95
C LYS A 36 16.81 -23.76 26.22
N LEU A 37 16.76 -24.08 24.93
CA LEU A 37 17.95 -24.20 24.07
C LEU A 37 18.26 -22.91 23.32
N PHE A 38 17.32 -21.96 23.27
CA PHE A 38 17.43 -20.73 22.48
C PHE A 38 17.63 -19.50 23.37
N ASN A 39 18.05 -18.38 22.74
CA ASN A 39 18.31 -17.11 23.42
C ASN A 39 19.21 -17.26 24.67
N ALA A 40 20.40 -17.86 24.49
CA ALA A 40 21.35 -18.09 25.58
C ALA A 40 20.77 -18.85 26.79
N GLY A 41 19.85 -19.79 26.53
CA GLY A 41 19.26 -20.64 27.55
C GLY A 41 18.00 -20.06 28.21
N THR A 42 17.37 -19.06 27.60
CA THR A 42 16.21 -18.37 28.19
C THR A 42 14.88 -18.72 27.56
N ALA A 43 14.89 -19.23 26.32
CA ALA A 43 13.69 -19.54 25.53
C ALA A 43 13.66 -20.99 25.08
N ASP A 44 12.49 -21.61 25.18
CA ASP A 44 12.21 -22.89 24.53
C ASP A 44 11.95 -22.73 23.02
N THR A 45 11.71 -23.85 22.34
CA THR A 45 11.49 -23.84 20.87
C THR A 45 10.27 -23.03 20.46
N GLN A 46 9.18 -23.08 21.24
CA GLN A 46 7.94 -22.36 20.94
C GLN A 46 8.07 -20.87 21.21
N GLU A 47 8.69 -20.50 22.34
CA GLU A 47 8.98 -19.12 22.71
C GLU A 47 9.88 -18.45 21.68
N PHE A 48 10.94 -19.14 21.24
CA PHE A 48 11.83 -18.63 20.20
C PHE A 48 11.09 -18.42 18.86
N TYR A 49 10.29 -19.40 18.43
CA TYR A 49 9.51 -19.28 17.21
C TYR A 49 8.48 -18.14 17.28
N ARG A 50 7.76 -18.02 18.40
CA ARG A 50 6.83 -16.91 18.65
C ARG A 50 7.54 -15.56 18.64
N GLY A 51 8.77 -15.49 19.15
CA GLY A 51 9.62 -14.30 19.08
C GLY A 51 9.88 -13.86 17.64
N ILE A 52 10.32 -14.80 16.78
CA ILE A 52 10.55 -14.52 15.36
C ILE A 52 9.27 -14.02 14.67
N VAL A 53 8.16 -14.73 14.86
CA VAL A 53 6.87 -14.34 14.28
C VAL A 53 6.42 -12.97 14.81
N GLY A 54 6.63 -12.71 16.10
CA GLY A 54 6.33 -11.42 16.72
C GLY A 54 7.14 -10.27 16.13
N THR A 55 8.45 -10.45 15.92
CA THR A 55 9.30 -9.45 15.26
C THR A 55 8.80 -9.13 13.86
N ILE A 56 8.54 -10.16 13.04
CA ILE A 56 8.03 -9.99 11.67
C ILE A 56 6.66 -9.28 11.69
N ALA A 57 5.78 -9.62 12.63
CA ALA A 57 4.48 -8.99 12.75
C ALA A 57 4.58 -7.50 13.11
N VAL A 58 5.46 -7.14 14.04
CA VAL A 58 5.71 -5.74 14.42
C VAL A 58 6.29 -4.96 13.24
N GLU A 59 7.33 -5.48 12.59
CA GLU A 59 7.95 -4.84 11.42
C GLU A 59 6.95 -4.65 10.27
N SER A 60 6.13 -5.66 9.99
CA SER A 60 5.10 -5.59 8.95
C SER A 60 4.06 -4.52 9.27
N LYS A 61 3.59 -4.46 10.52
CA LYS A 61 2.63 -3.44 10.95
C LYS A 61 3.22 -2.03 10.82
N THR A 62 4.44 -1.82 11.30
CA THR A 62 5.12 -0.52 11.18
C THR A 62 5.30 -0.10 9.72
N ALA A 63 5.68 -1.03 8.83
CA ALA A 63 5.82 -0.75 7.40
C ALA A 63 4.48 -0.35 6.75
N GLN A 64 3.37 -1.01 7.12
CA GLN A 64 2.03 -0.67 6.63
C GLN A 64 1.59 0.73 7.10
N GLU A 65 1.79 1.06 8.37
CA GLU A 65 1.47 2.38 8.92
C GLU A 65 2.29 3.48 8.24
N LEU A 66 3.60 3.26 8.03
CA LEU A 66 4.46 4.18 7.29
C LEU A 66 3.98 4.40 5.85
N ALA A 67 3.60 3.32 5.15
CA ALA A 67 3.09 3.42 3.79
C ALA A 67 1.78 4.22 3.72
N GLN A 68 0.86 4.01 4.67
CA GLN A 68 -0.39 4.78 4.77
C GLN A 68 -0.10 6.26 5.04
N ASN A 69 0.77 6.57 5.99
CA ASN A 69 1.17 7.94 6.30
C ASN A 69 1.82 8.64 5.09
N GLN A 70 2.71 7.95 4.38
CA GLN A 70 3.35 8.50 3.19
C GLN A 70 2.34 8.77 2.07
N ASN A 71 1.31 7.93 1.93
CA ASN A 71 0.24 8.13 0.98
C ASN A 71 -0.59 9.38 1.34
N LEU A 72 -0.93 9.57 2.61
CA LEU A 72 -1.63 10.78 3.09
C LEU A 72 -0.81 12.06 2.85
N ILE A 73 0.50 12.02 3.11
CA ILE A 73 1.41 13.14 2.84
C ILE A 73 1.44 13.46 1.33
N ALA A 74 1.53 12.43 0.48
CA ALA A 74 1.51 12.61 -0.97
C ALA A 74 0.18 13.22 -1.46
N GLN A 75 -0.96 12.73 -0.95
CA GLN A 75 -2.27 13.32 -1.27
C GLN A 75 -2.37 14.78 -0.82
N SER A 76 -1.90 15.09 0.39
CA SER A 76 -1.88 16.47 0.90
C SER A 76 -1.03 17.39 0.01
N ALA A 77 0.15 16.93 -0.42
CA ALA A 77 1.01 17.68 -1.33
C ALA A 77 0.37 17.88 -2.72
N LEU A 78 -0.32 16.86 -3.24
CA LEU A 78 -1.07 16.96 -4.50
C LEU A 78 -2.21 17.97 -4.39
N ASN A 79 -3.00 17.90 -3.32
CA ASN A 79 -4.09 18.84 -3.06
C ASN A 79 -3.56 20.28 -2.92
N ALA A 80 -2.45 20.49 -2.19
CA ALA A 80 -1.82 21.79 -2.07
C ALA A 80 -1.35 22.34 -3.43
N ARG A 81 -0.85 21.48 -4.31
CA ARG A 81 -0.49 21.86 -5.68
C ARG A 81 -1.74 22.21 -6.50
N GLU A 82 -2.82 21.46 -6.39
CA GLU A 82 -4.09 21.75 -7.07
C GLU A 82 -4.75 23.03 -6.57
N VAL A 83 -4.57 23.43 -5.32
CA VAL A 83 -5.07 24.74 -4.83
C VAL A 83 -4.34 25.91 -5.51
N ILE A 84 -3.05 25.76 -5.82
CA ILE A 84 -2.24 26.84 -6.42
C ILE A 84 -2.31 26.82 -7.96
N SER A 85 -2.28 25.64 -8.57
CA SER A 85 -2.25 25.45 -10.02
C SER A 85 -3.55 24.92 -10.62
N GLY A 86 -4.57 24.69 -9.79
CA GLY A 86 -5.89 24.31 -10.25
C GLY A 86 -6.60 25.52 -10.85
N VAL A 87 -7.25 25.27 -11.98
CA VAL A 87 -8.17 26.21 -12.61
C VAL A 87 -9.59 25.78 -12.27
N ASN A 88 -10.45 26.73 -11.95
CA ASN A 88 -11.85 26.43 -11.74
C ASN A 88 -12.54 26.41 -13.11
N VAL A 89 -12.95 25.22 -13.56
CA VAL A 89 -13.57 25.02 -14.88
C VAL A 89 -14.84 25.88 -15.06
N ASP A 90 -15.53 26.20 -13.97
CA ASP A 90 -16.70 27.09 -14.02
C ASP A 90 -16.30 28.56 -14.25
N GLU A 91 -15.20 29.03 -13.64
CA GLU A 91 -14.66 30.37 -13.92
C GLU A 91 -14.11 30.44 -15.35
N GLU A 92 -13.37 29.42 -15.80
CA GLU A 92 -12.90 29.34 -17.18
C GLU A 92 -14.05 29.35 -18.18
N ALA A 93 -15.16 28.66 -17.89
CA ALA A 93 -16.36 28.67 -18.72
C ALA A 93 -17.05 30.04 -18.76
N ILE A 94 -17.11 30.74 -17.61
CA ILE A 94 -17.64 32.11 -17.54
C ILE A 94 -16.78 33.05 -18.37
N ASP A 95 -15.45 32.97 -18.25
CA ASP A 95 -14.52 33.77 -19.04
C ASP A 95 -14.62 33.45 -20.53
N LEU A 96 -14.80 32.18 -20.89
CA LEU A 96 -15.05 31.75 -22.27
C LEU A 96 -16.33 32.40 -22.83
N ILE A 97 -17.44 32.37 -22.08
CA ILE A 97 -18.70 33.04 -22.47
C ILE A 97 -18.49 34.56 -22.58
N ARG A 98 -17.73 35.17 -21.67
CA ARG A 98 -17.40 36.60 -21.70
C ARG A 98 -16.62 36.94 -22.96
N TYR A 99 -15.60 36.17 -23.32
CA TYR A 99 -14.84 36.37 -24.55
C TYR A 99 -15.68 36.16 -25.80
N GLN A 100 -16.57 35.15 -25.82
CA GLN A 100 -17.52 34.96 -26.92
C GLN A 100 -18.44 36.16 -27.12
N ARG A 101 -19.00 36.72 -26.04
CA ARG A 101 -19.85 37.93 -26.10
C ARG A 101 -19.06 39.16 -26.54
N ALA A 102 -17.85 39.34 -26.04
CA ALA A 102 -16.97 40.43 -26.44
C ALA A 102 -16.64 40.35 -27.94
N PHE A 103 -16.36 39.14 -28.45
CA PHE A 103 -16.13 38.90 -29.86
C PHE A 103 -17.36 39.23 -30.71
N GLN A 104 -18.55 38.75 -30.32
CA GLN A 104 -19.80 39.08 -31.01
C GLN A 104 -20.08 40.59 -31.04
N ALA A 105 -19.82 41.30 -29.93
CA ALA A 105 -19.96 42.74 -29.85
C ALA A 105 -18.97 43.46 -30.77
N ALA A 106 -17.71 43.02 -30.80
CA ALA A 106 -16.69 43.56 -31.70
C ALA A 106 -17.04 43.33 -33.17
N SER A 107 -17.56 42.15 -33.54
CA SER A 107 -18.02 41.86 -34.91
C SER A 107 -19.17 42.76 -35.33
N ARG A 108 -20.14 43.01 -34.44
CA ARG A 108 -21.23 43.96 -34.71
C ARG A 108 -20.71 45.39 -34.87
N TYR A 109 -19.79 45.82 -34.02
CA TYR A 109 -19.17 47.14 -34.12
C TYR A 109 -18.45 47.32 -35.46
N ILE A 110 -17.66 46.33 -35.89
CA ILE A 110 -17.01 46.34 -37.21
C ILE A 110 -18.05 46.43 -38.33
N GLY A 111 -19.15 45.67 -38.24
CA GLY A 111 -20.23 45.74 -39.22
C GLY A 111 -20.88 47.12 -39.31
N VAL A 112 -21.08 47.80 -38.18
CA VAL A 112 -21.61 49.18 -38.16
C VAL A 112 -20.60 50.17 -38.75
N VAL A 113 -19.31 50.03 -38.42
CA VAL A 113 -18.26 50.89 -39.00
C VAL A 113 -18.17 50.70 -40.52
N ASP A 114 -18.28 49.47 -41.01
CA ASP A 114 -18.28 49.17 -42.45
C ASP A 114 -19.49 49.81 -43.16
N GLN A 115 -20.69 49.75 -42.54
CA GLN A 115 -21.88 50.44 -43.05
C GLN A 115 -21.68 51.97 -43.12
N LEU A 116 -21.12 52.58 -42.07
CA LEU A 116 -20.85 54.02 -42.06
C LEU A 116 -19.84 54.43 -43.15
N LEU A 117 -18.80 53.62 -43.39
CA LEU A 117 -17.83 53.88 -44.46
C LEU A 117 -18.48 53.77 -45.84
N GLN A 118 -19.35 52.78 -46.06
CA GLN A 118 -20.09 52.64 -47.32
C GLN A 118 -21.02 53.84 -47.57
N GLU A 119 -21.73 54.33 -46.55
CA GLU A 119 -22.59 55.52 -46.68
C GLU A 119 -21.78 56.79 -47.02
N LEU A 120 -20.61 56.98 -46.39
CA LEU A 120 -19.74 58.13 -46.69
C LEU A 120 -19.20 58.08 -48.13
N ILE A 121 -18.83 56.91 -48.62
CA ILE A 121 -18.36 56.74 -50.01
C ILE A 121 -19.50 56.99 -51.01
N ALA A 122 -20.74 56.60 -50.68
CA ALA A 122 -21.90 56.79 -51.56
C ALA A 122 -22.40 58.25 -51.65
N LEU A 123 -21.98 59.11 -50.71
CA LEU A 123 -22.36 60.54 -50.65
C LEU A 123 -21.46 61.44 -51.50
N VAL A 124 -20.33 60.91 -51.99
CA VAL A 124 -19.38 61.55 -52.92
C VAL A 124 -19.66 61.08 -54.34
#